data_AF-A0A5D6VYQ4-F1
#
_entry.id   AF-A0A5D6VYQ4-F1
#
_cell.length_a   1.000
_cell.length_b   1.000
_cell.length_c   1.000
_cell.angle_alpha   90.00
_cell.angle_beta   90.00
_cell.angle_gamma   90.00
#
_symmetry.space_group_name_H-M   'P 1'
#
loop_
_entity.id
_entity.type
_entity.pdbx_description
1 polymer ?
#
loop_
_entity_poly.entity_id
_entity_poly.type
_entity_poly.pdbx_seq_one_letter_code
_entity_poly.pdbx_strand_id
1 'polypeptide(L)'
;MKKAFIVAMAVLFISLGGMNAEAAGKNWNLVEVTVTVKSGDTLESIAREYMKKNTYGAREIHEFIDGIRELNEWLLKRDIRTGDTLRINYWEKLK
;
A
#
# COMPACT_ATOMS: atom_id res chain seq x y z
N MET A 1 24.12 28.92 -32.01
CA MET A 1 24.06 28.76 -30.54
C MET A 1 22.70 28.25 -30.05
N LYS A 2 21.56 28.91 -30.33
CA LYS A 2 20.22 28.45 -29.88
C LYS A 2 19.83 27.03 -30.31
N LYS A 3 20.08 26.65 -31.57
CA LYS A 3 19.77 25.30 -32.09
C LYS A 3 20.56 24.18 -31.40
N ALA A 4 21.84 24.44 -31.08
CA ALA A 4 22.68 23.51 -30.34
C ALA A 4 22.18 23.31 -28.91
N PHE A 5 21.67 24.38 -28.28
CA PHE A 5 21.07 24.31 -26.95
C PHE A 5 19.77 23.48 -26.93
N ILE A 6 18.92 23.65 -27.95
CA ILE A 6 17.67 22.88 -28.08
C ILE A 6 17.97 21.39 -28.30
N VAL A 7 18.96 21.06 -29.13
CA VAL A 7 19.37 19.67 -29.35
C VAL A 7 19.98 19.05 -28.08
N ALA A 8 20.82 19.80 -27.36
CA ALA A 8 21.38 19.34 -26.09
C ALA A 8 20.28 19.08 -25.03
N MET A 9 19.26 19.94 -24.94
CA MET A 9 18.13 19.72 -24.04
C MET A 9 17.27 18.52 -24.47
N ALA A 10 17.00 18.36 -25.77
CA ALA A 10 16.25 17.22 -26.27
C ALA A 10 16.96 15.89 -25.97
N VAL A 11 18.29 15.83 -26.15
CA VAL A 11 19.11 14.67 -25.78
C VAL A 11 19.07 14.41 -24.27
N LEU A 12 19.13 15.45 -23.44
CA LEU A 12 19.03 15.32 -21.99
C LEU A 12 17.68 14.73 -21.56
N PHE A 13 16.55 15.22 -22.10
CA PHE A 13 15.23 14.68 -21.76
C PHE A 13 15.00 13.25 -22.27
N ILE A 14 15.56 12.88 -23.43
CA ILE A 14 15.53 11.49 -23.92
C ILE A 14 16.40 10.58 -23.02
N SER A 15 17.54 11.08 -22.55
CA SER A 15 18.43 10.33 -21.64
C SER A 15 17.88 10.18 -20.22
N LEU A 16 17.06 11.12 -19.76
CA LEU A 16 16.34 11.04 -18.47
C LEU A 16 15.04 10.22 -18.59
N GLY A 17 14.39 10.23 -19.76
CA GLY A 17 13.16 9.47 -20.02
C GLY A 17 13.40 7.96 -20.20
N GLY A 18 14.65 7.54 -20.42
CA GLY A 18 15.09 6.15 -20.49
C GLY A 18 15.73 5.61 -19.20
N MET A 19 15.70 6.36 -18.10
CA MET A 19 15.99 5.78 -16.79
C MET A 19 14.87 4.80 -16.48
N ASN A 20 15.16 3.51 -16.69
CA ASN A 20 14.28 2.41 -16.30
C ASN A 20 13.75 2.68 -14.88
N ALA A 21 12.47 3.09 -14.77
CA ALA A 21 11.72 3.00 -13.51
C ALA A 21 11.56 1.52 -13.08
N GLU A 22 12.03 0.60 -13.93
CA GLU A 22 12.03 -0.84 -13.80
C GLU A 22 13.46 -1.32 -13.44
N ALA A 23 13.97 -0.87 -12.28
CA ALA A 23 15.20 -1.43 -11.70
C ALA A 23 15.15 -1.53 -10.17
N ALA A 24 14.03 -1.22 -9.53
CA ALA A 24 13.74 -1.77 -8.21
C ALA A 24 12.99 -3.08 -8.46
N GLY A 25 13.67 -4.22 -8.42
CA GLY A 25 12.98 -5.48 -8.14
C GLY A 25 12.02 -5.22 -6.98
N LYS A 26 10.75 -5.62 -7.10
CA LYS A 26 9.76 -5.37 -6.04
C LYS A 26 10.29 -6.00 -4.76
N ASN A 27 10.98 -5.23 -3.91
CA ASN A 27 11.54 -5.73 -2.65
C ASN A 27 10.43 -6.03 -1.62
N TRP A 28 9.17 -6.05 -2.03
CA TRP A 28 8.00 -6.27 -1.19
C TRP A 28 6.98 -7.13 -1.92
N ASN A 29 6.36 -8.03 -1.17
CA ASN A 29 5.18 -8.81 -1.54
C ASN A 29 3.94 -8.13 -0.99
N LEU A 30 2.87 -8.10 -1.80
CA LEU A 30 1.54 -7.81 -1.28
C LEU A 30 1.04 -9.07 -0.58
N VAL A 31 0.74 -8.96 0.70
CA VAL A 31 0.14 -10.02 1.49
C VAL A 31 -1.34 -9.72 1.60
N GLU A 32 -2.19 -10.65 1.20
CA GLU A 32 -3.64 -10.57 1.36
C GLU A 32 -4.09 -11.67 2.33
N VAL A 33 -4.81 -11.29 3.37
CA VAL A 33 -5.26 -12.19 4.43
C VAL A 33 -6.72 -11.98 4.74
N THR A 34 -7.33 -13.05 5.26
CA THR A 34 -8.70 -13.04 5.77
C THR A 34 -8.65 -13.40 7.25
N VAL A 35 -9.24 -12.56 8.09
CA VAL A 35 -9.25 -12.73 9.54
C VAL A 35 -10.68 -12.81 10.07
N THR A 36 -10.89 -13.65 11.07
CA THR A 36 -12.16 -13.71 11.79
C THR A 36 -12.08 -12.81 13.01
N VAL A 37 -13.03 -11.89 13.13
CA VAL A 37 -13.16 -10.96 14.27
C VAL A 37 -13.48 -11.75 15.53
N LYS A 38 -12.68 -11.56 16.58
CA LYS A 38 -12.84 -12.21 17.88
C LYS A 38 -13.57 -11.30 18.87
N SER A 39 -13.92 -11.86 20.03
CA SER A 39 -14.49 -11.06 21.12
C SER A 39 -13.44 -10.07 21.63
N GLY A 40 -13.83 -8.80 21.77
CA GLY A 40 -12.95 -7.71 22.21
C GLY A 40 -12.14 -7.03 21.11
N ASP A 41 -12.18 -7.53 19.87
CA ASP A 41 -11.55 -6.86 18.74
C ASP A 41 -12.30 -5.56 18.37
N THR A 42 -11.54 -4.53 18.00
CA THR A 42 -12.04 -3.34 17.32
C THR A 42 -11.39 -3.25 15.94
N LEU A 43 -11.99 -2.47 15.03
CA LEU A 43 -11.39 -2.26 13.71
C LEU A 43 -10.00 -1.64 13.84
N GLU A 44 -9.83 -0.73 14.80
CA GLU A 44 -8.55 -0.11 15.11
C GLU A 44 -7.54 -1.09 15.72
N SER A 45 -7.95 -1.99 16.64
CA SER A 45 -7.02 -2.96 17.23
C SER A 45 -6.47 -3.92 16.19
N ILE A 46 -7.34 -4.40 15.30
CA ILE A 46 -6.96 -5.25 14.16
C ILE A 46 -6.06 -4.46 13.20
N ALA A 47 -6.42 -3.23 12.83
CA ALA A 47 -5.61 -2.40 11.97
C ALA A 47 -4.20 -2.18 12.55
N ARG A 48 -4.08 -1.88 13.84
CA ARG A 48 -2.78 -1.74 14.53
C ARG A 48 -1.98 -3.04 14.53
N GLU A 49 -2.63 -4.20 14.66
CA GLU A 49 -1.94 -5.49 14.59
C GLU A 49 -1.33 -5.74 13.21
N TYR A 50 -2.10 -5.53 12.14
CA TYR A 50 -1.66 -5.82 10.78
C TYR A 50 -0.77 -4.73 10.20
N MET A 51 -0.92 -3.47 10.62
CA MET A 51 -0.03 -2.38 10.25
C MET A 51 1.41 -2.62 10.74
N LYS A 52 1.60 -3.30 11.89
CA LYS A 52 2.95 -3.71 12.35
C LYS A 52 3.65 -4.67 11.39
N LYS A 53 2.89 -5.42 10.58
CA LYS A 53 3.42 -6.35 9.57
C LYS A 53 3.75 -5.63 8.26
N ASN A 54 3.26 -4.40 8.08
CA ASN A 54 3.61 -3.59 6.92
C ASN A 54 5.05 -3.07 7.05
N THR A 55 5.89 -3.49 6.12
CA THR A 55 7.32 -3.14 6.04
C THR A 55 7.63 -2.26 4.82
N TYR A 56 6.62 -1.91 4.04
CA TYR A 56 6.69 -0.77 3.14
C TYR A 56 6.60 0.53 3.97
N GLY A 57 6.75 1.69 3.33
CA GLY A 57 6.78 2.99 4.01
C GLY A 57 5.75 3.14 5.14
N ALA A 58 6.09 3.96 6.14
CA ALA A 58 5.23 4.20 7.29
C ALA A 58 3.83 4.63 6.82
N ARG A 59 2.79 4.03 7.41
CA ARG A 59 1.39 4.39 7.17
C ARG A 59 0.80 5.00 8.43
N GLU A 60 -0.08 5.97 8.23
CA GLU A 60 -0.93 6.51 9.28
C GLU A 60 -2.07 5.50 9.57
N ILE A 61 -2.56 5.43 10.81
CA ILE A 61 -3.51 4.39 11.24
C ILE A 61 -4.88 4.53 10.54
N HIS A 62 -5.37 5.75 10.29
CA HIS A 62 -6.63 5.98 9.57
C HIS A 62 -6.51 5.60 8.09
N GLU A 63 -5.36 5.88 7.44
CA GLU A 63 -5.12 5.38 6.07
C GLU A 63 -5.16 3.85 6.00
N PHE A 64 -4.60 3.17 7.00
CA PHE A 64 -4.63 1.70 7.05
C PHE A 64 -6.06 1.18 7.31
N ILE A 65 -6.82 1.84 8.19
CA ILE A 65 -8.23 1.52 8.44
C ILE A 65 -9.08 1.74 7.18
N ASP A 66 -8.84 2.82 6.43
CA ASP A 66 -9.58 3.11 5.20
C ASP A 66 -9.28 2.08 4.12
N GLY A 67 -8.03 1.62 3.99
CA GLY A 67 -7.71 0.48 3.13
C GLY A 67 -8.46 -0.81 3.53
N ILE A 68 -8.65 -1.06 4.83
CA ILE A 68 -9.49 -2.17 5.29
C ILE A 68 -10.96 -1.94 4.90
N ARG A 69 -11.48 -0.71 4.99
CA ARG A 69 -12.86 -0.37 4.58
C ARG A 69 -13.08 -0.57 3.08
N GLU A 70 -12.11 -0.18 2.26
CA GLU A 70 -12.16 -0.40 0.80
C GLU A 70 -12.24 -1.88 0.43
N LEU A 71 -11.53 -2.75 1.16
CA LEU A 71 -11.58 -4.21 0.94
C LEU A 71 -12.86 -4.87 1.48
N ASN A 72 -13.61 -4.16 2.32
CA ASN A 72 -14.77 -4.65 3.05
C ASN A 72 -15.90 -3.62 3.01
N GLU A 73 -16.49 -3.40 1.84
CA GLU A 73 -17.54 -2.38 1.61
C GLU A 73 -18.72 -2.44 2.59
N TRP A 74 -18.98 -3.60 3.18
CA TRP A 74 -20.02 -3.77 4.20
C TRP A 74 -19.78 -2.93 5.47
N LEU A 75 -18.53 -2.50 5.73
CA LEU A 75 -18.19 -1.59 6.81
C LEU A 75 -18.79 -0.18 6.64
N LEU A 76 -19.27 0.17 5.46
CA LEU A 76 -20.02 1.41 5.23
C LEU A 76 -21.41 1.38 5.90
N LYS A 77 -21.92 0.19 6.21
CA LYS A 77 -23.28 -0.02 6.71
C LYS A 77 -23.34 -0.34 8.20
N ARG A 78 -22.27 -0.88 8.76
CA ARG A 78 -22.18 -1.27 10.17
C ARG A 78 -20.74 -1.48 10.61
N ASP A 79 -20.53 -1.39 11.92
CA ASP A 79 -19.28 -1.82 12.54
C ASP A 79 -19.10 -3.35 12.53
N ILE A 80 -17.85 -3.75 12.82
CA ILE A 80 -17.47 -5.15 12.99
C ILE A 80 -18.16 -5.78 14.20
N ARG A 81 -18.38 -7.09 14.12
CA ARG A 81 -18.94 -7.94 15.16
C ARG A 81 -18.15 -9.23 15.23
N THR A 82 -18.10 -9.85 16.40
CA THR A 82 -17.48 -11.16 16.57
C THR A 82 -18.05 -12.18 15.58
N GLY A 83 -17.17 -12.93 14.93
CA GLY A 83 -17.51 -13.88 13.87
C GLY A 83 -17.49 -13.27 12.46
N ASP A 84 -17.41 -11.94 12.31
CA ASP A 84 -17.24 -11.33 11.00
C ASP A 84 -15.93 -11.75 10.36
N THR A 85 -15.93 -11.74 9.03
CA THR A 85 -14.75 -12.01 8.22
C THR A 85 -14.26 -10.70 7.61
N LEU A 86 -12.99 -10.37 7.86
CA LEU A 86 -12.38 -9.12 7.42
C LEU A 86 -11.21 -9.41 6.48
N ARG A 87 -11.23 -8.80 5.30
CA ARG A 87 -10.12 -8.82 4.33
C ARG A 87 -9.13 -7.72 4.66
N ILE A 88 -7.85 -8.04 4.71
CA ILE A 88 -6.78 -7.07 4.99
C ILE A 88 -5.65 -7.33 4.01
N ASN A 89 -4.96 -6.26 3.59
CA ASN A 89 -3.69 -6.40 2.89
C ASN A 89 -2.60 -5.52 3.51
N TYR A 90 -1.35 -5.91 3.31
CA TYR A 90 -0.17 -5.15 3.72
C TYR A 90 1.04 -5.56 2.88
N TRP A 91 2.10 -4.75 2.90
CA TRP A 91 3.32 -5.04 2.16
C TRP A 91 4.38 -5.64 3.08
N GLU A 92 4.92 -6.80 2.70
CA GLU A 92 6.00 -7.48 3.42
C GLU A 92 7.28 -7.49 2.58
N LYS A 93 8.41 -7.08 3.15
CA LYS A 93 9.69 -7.01 2.47
C LYS A 93 10.16 -8.42 2.14
N LEU A 94 10.57 -8.63 0.88
CA LEU A 94 11.26 -9.85 0.47
C LEU A 94 12.53 -10.01 1.32
N LYS A 95 12.72 -11.23 1.82
CA LYS A 95 13.94 -11.63 2.53
C LYS A 95 15.05 -11.95 1.55
#